data_AF-A0A3P7FQ03-F1
#
_entry.id   AF-A0A3P7FQ03-F1
#
_cell.length_a   1.000
_cell.length_b   1.000
_cell.length_c   1.000
_cell.angle_alpha   90.00
_cell.angle_beta   90.00
_cell.angle_gamma   90.00
#
_symmetry.space_group_name_H-M   'P 1'
#
loop_
_entity.id
_entity.type
_entity.pdbx_description
1 polymer ?
#
loop_
_entity_poly.entity_id
_entity_poly.type
_entity_poly.pdbx_seq_one_letter_code
_entity_poly.pdbx_strand_id
1 'polypeptide(L)'
;MATTGLDRKLRIWDVRNYKQLCAYTLPFGLAEVSFSQRYVIACSVGNQIQIFNDAHLGTTTAPYMSHQCTGIVCSLQFCPYEDVLGVGHQHGFTSLLVPGSGEPNFNALLTNPYESRTQRREREVKQLLDKIQPELITLDTTEIVQVNTDLLEKENERLKLLLHTKPREVKFKPGNKKKGRGSAVRKEQIKQGVQSEQRFVINEARKKLEEEFLAKETMKVEDSQKTVLDSVCCLYCLFLLKFEFADEGHCFVLEDLACEILKKKSDERVDFKLPKDLTQAKRLGLVLSKYKDKHYYTVLFGISTVYIMLQSLAIPGSIFLTVLSGYLFPFPIALCLVCTVSHGVAPPSCIYIQAGATLQKLTHVGAAWSWNAILLVAFTALLSLVPIFYKRINKNDGIFNKSKNIKNS
;
A
#
# COMPACT_ATOMS: atom_id res chain seq x y z
N MET A 1 -29.39 19.66 29.92
CA MET A 1 -30.21 20.64 29.14
C MET A 1 -31.39 21.06 29.99
N ALA A 2 -31.82 22.32 29.92
CA ALA A 2 -33.03 22.79 30.60
C ALA A 2 -33.95 23.42 29.56
N THR A 3 -35.24 23.19 29.72
CA THR A 3 -36.27 23.67 28.80
C THR A 3 -37.42 24.21 29.61
N THR A 4 -37.97 25.34 29.19
CA THR A 4 -39.17 25.95 29.73
C THR A 4 -40.30 25.83 28.73
N GLY A 5 -41.49 25.50 29.23
CA GLY A 5 -42.69 25.39 28.41
C GLY A 5 -43.78 26.35 28.87
N LEU A 6 -44.75 26.59 27.98
CA LEU A 6 -46.00 27.30 28.28
C LEU A 6 -46.81 26.65 29.40
N ASP A 7 -46.52 25.38 29.72
CA ASP A 7 -47.07 24.62 30.85
C ASP A 7 -46.56 25.09 32.23
N ARG A 8 -45.80 26.19 32.28
CA ARG A 8 -45.23 26.78 33.50
C ARG A 8 -44.32 25.81 34.23
N LYS A 9 -43.58 24.99 33.49
CA LYS A 9 -42.60 24.05 34.05
C LYS A 9 -41.23 24.30 33.47
N LEU A 10 -40.23 24.31 34.34
CA LEU A 10 -38.81 24.18 33.97
C LEU A 10 -38.42 22.72 34.11
N ARG A 11 -38.10 22.07 32.99
CA ARG A 11 -37.70 20.67 32.94
C ARG A 11 -36.21 20.57 32.70
N ILE A 12 -35.55 19.71 33.45
CA ILE A 12 -34.13 19.41 33.27
C ILE A 12 -34.02 18.01 32.67
N TRP A 13 -33.23 17.94 31.61
CA TRP A 13 -33.03 16.76 30.78
C TRP A 13 -31.58 16.32 30.82
N ASP A 14 -31.38 15.02 31.00
CA ASP A 14 -30.14 14.33 30.70
C ASP A 14 -30.06 14.10 29.18
N VAL A 15 -29.10 14.74 28.53
CA VAL A 15 -28.89 14.67 27.07
C VAL A 15 -28.26 13.34 26.66
N ARG A 16 -27.51 12.68 27.55
CA ARG A 16 -26.83 11.42 27.21
C ARG A 16 -27.81 10.25 27.19
N ASN A 17 -28.70 10.19 28.19
CA ASN A 17 -29.67 9.11 28.33
C ASN A 17 -31.08 9.47 27.84
N TYR A 18 -31.30 10.71 27.39
CA TYR A 18 -32.60 11.24 26.96
C TYR A 18 -33.73 11.05 27.98
N LYS A 19 -33.44 11.29 29.27
CA LYS A 19 -34.41 11.17 30.37
C LYS A 19 -34.63 12.51 31.05
N GLN A 20 -35.86 12.74 31.50
CA GLN A 20 -36.17 13.87 32.35
C GLN A 20 -35.67 13.58 33.77
N LEU A 21 -34.86 14.49 34.32
CA LEU A 21 -34.34 14.38 35.69
C LEU A 21 -35.30 15.02 36.69
N CYS A 22 -35.63 16.30 36.45
CA CYS A 22 -36.43 17.10 37.37
C CYS A 22 -37.43 17.99 36.61
N ALA A 23 -38.50 18.38 37.30
CA ALA A 23 -39.45 19.39 36.85
C ALA A 23 -39.77 20.36 37.99
N TYR A 24 -39.54 21.64 37.75
CA TYR A 24 -39.88 22.73 38.65
C TYR A 24 -41.09 23.48 38.11
N THR A 25 -42.02 23.85 38.97
CA THR A 25 -43.17 24.70 38.62
C THR A 25 -42.77 26.17 38.72
N LEU A 26 -42.95 26.90 37.62
CA LEU A 26 -42.72 28.34 37.54
C LEU A 26 -44.05 29.10 37.72
N PRO A 27 -44.02 30.37 38.19
CA PRO A 27 -45.23 31.17 38.31
C PRO A 27 -45.86 31.51 36.95
N PHE A 28 -45.04 31.77 35.92
CA PHE A 28 -45.47 32.08 34.55
C PHE A 28 -44.80 31.16 33.52
N GLY A 29 -45.44 31.00 32.36
CA GLY A 29 -45.12 29.96 31.35
C GLY A 29 -44.15 30.37 30.25
N LEU A 30 -43.56 31.57 30.30
CA LEU A 30 -42.57 32.02 29.32
C LEU A 30 -41.34 32.49 30.07
N ALA A 31 -40.25 31.77 29.86
CA ALA A 31 -39.02 31.98 30.58
C ALA A 31 -37.82 31.69 29.68
N GLU A 32 -36.99 32.70 29.44
CA GLU A 32 -35.63 32.48 28.98
C GLU A 32 -34.84 31.73 30.06
N VAL A 33 -34.02 30.79 29.63
CA VAL A 33 -33.20 29.97 30.53
C VAL A 33 -31.75 29.99 30.05
N SER A 34 -30.84 30.24 30.98
CA SER A 34 -29.40 30.24 30.73
C SER A 34 -28.68 29.37 31.75
N PHE A 35 -27.70 28.61 31.30
CA PHE A 35 -26.78 27.87 32.17
C PHE A 35 -25.48 28.64 32.35
N SER A 36 -24.99 28.66 33.58
CA SER A 36 -23.63 29.06 33.89
C SER A 36 -22.65 27.89 33.75
N GLN A 37 -21.35 28.18 33.78
CA GLN A 37 -20.29 27.17 33.72
C GLN A 37 -20.32 26.24 34.95
N ARG A 38 -20.63 26.78 36.14
CA ARG A 38 -20.77 26.02 37.39
C ARG A 38 -22.20 25.50 37.64
N TYR A 39 -22.94 25.17 36.58
CA TYR A 39 -24.25 24.53 36.63
C TYR A 39 -25.38 25.31 37.33
N VAL A 40 -25.18 26.58 37.67
CA VAL A 40 -26.25 27.50 38.09
C VAL A 40 -27.17 27.79 36.91
N ILE A 41 -28.48 27.75 37.12
CA ILE A 41 -29.49 28.01 36.11
C ILE A 41 -30.16 29.36 36.41
N ALA A 42 -30.14 30.28 35.45
CA ALA A 42 -30.95 31.49 35.51
C ALA A 42 -32.23 31.27 34.69
N CYS A 43 -33.39 31.56 35.28
CA CYS A 43 -34.69 31.48 34.67
C CYS A 43 -35.36 32.86 34.78
N SER A 44 -35.66 33.51 33.66
CA SER A 44 -36.48 34.73 33.68
C SER A 44 -37.95 34.35 33.79
N VAL A 45 -38.72 34.99 34.64
CA VAL A 45 -40.17 34.82 34.72
C VAL A 45 -40.80 36.20 34.64
N GLY A 46 -41.16 36.62 33.43
CA GLY A 46 -41.68 37.97 33.15
C GLY A 46 -40.65 39.06 33.45
N ASN A 47 -40.85 39.79 34.55
CA ASN A 47 -39.94 40.84 35.02
C ASN A 47 -39.07 40.38 36.22
N GLN A 48 -39.26 39.15 36.71
CA GLN A 48 -38.45 38.59 37.78
C GLN A 48 -37.43 37.63 37.20
N ILE A 49 -36.23 37.56 37.76
CA ILE A 49 -35.22 36.53 37.45
C ILE A 49 -35.10 35.66 38.68
N GLN A 50 -35.14 34.35 38.48
CA GLN A 50 -34.93 33.35 39.51
C GLN A 50 -33.70 32.53 39.15
N ILE A 51 -32.79 32.39 40.11
CA ILE A 51 -31.54 31.68 39.95
C ILE A 51 -31.62 30.41 40.79
N PHE A 52 -31.31 29.27 40.21
CA PHE A 52 -31.30 27.97 40.89
C PHE A 52 -29.88 27.40 40.89
N ASN A 53 -29.36 27.12 42.07
CA ASN A 53 -28.12 26.35 42.22
C ASN A 53 -28.46 24.86 42.19
N ASP A 54 -27.57 24.01 41.67
CA ASP A 54 -27.67 22.55 41.74
C ASP A 54 -29.00 21.90 41.29
N ALA A 55 -29.76 22.61 40.44
CA ALA A 55 -31.05 22.12 39.95
C ALA A 55 -30.91 20.81 39.15
N HIS A 56 -29.73 20.55 38.58
CA HIS A 56 -29.41 19.30 37.89
C HIS A 56 -29.36 18.08 38.82
N LEU A 57 -29.15 18.26 40.13
CA LEU A 57 -29.18 17.21 41.15
C LEU A 57 -30.59 17.00 41.72
N GLY A 58 -31.52 17.93 41.49
CA GLY A 58 -32.90 17.85 41.99
C GLY A 58 -33.08 18.23 43.46
N THR A 59 -32.05 18.76 44.12
CA THR A 59 -32.07 19.09 45.56
C THR A 59 -32.75 20.41 45.89
N THR A 60 -32.89 21.29 44.91
CA THR A 60 -33.25 22.70 45.14
C THR A 60 -34.75 22.90 45.23
N THR A 61 -35.25 23.27 46.41
CA THR A 61 -36.69 23.55 46.65
C THR A 61 -37.08 25.01 46.44
N ALA A 62 -36.14 25.93 46.64
CA ALA A 62 -36.33 27.37 46.52
C ALA A 62 -35.23 27.98 45.63
N PRO A 63 -35.51 29.10 44.93
CA PRO A 63 -34.48 29.78 44.15
C PRO A 63 -33.37 30.31 45.08
N TYR A 64 -32.12 30.16 44.65
CA TYR A 64 -30.93 30.68 45.32
C TYR A 64 -30.97 32.20 45.46
N MET A 65 -31.36 32.88 44.38
CA MET A 65 -31.51 34.32 44.34
C MET A 65 -32.68 34.68 43.46
N SER A 66 -33.36 35.77 43.77
CA SER A 66 -34.33 36.36 42.87
C SER A 66 -34.10 37.86 42.76
N HIS A 67 -34.26 38.39 41.55
CA HIS A 67 -34.08 39.80 41.27
C HIS A 67 -35.22 40.31 40.40
N GLN A 68 -35.80 41.45 40.75
CA GLN A 68 -36.85 42.10 39.98
C GLN A 68 -36.21 43.15 39.07
N CYS A 69 -36.39 43.02 37.76
CA CYS A 69 -35.91 43.99 36.79
C CYS A 69 -36.90 45.17 36.66
N THR A 70 -36.52 46.20 35.90
CA THR A 70 -37.39 47.35 35.62
C THR A 70 -38.41 47.07 34.52
N GLY A 71 -38.13 46.13 33.62
CA GLY A 71 -38.99 45.77 32.50
C GLY A 71 -38.92 44.28 32.16
N ILE A 72 -39.77 43.82 31.24
CA ILE A 72 -39.84 42.41 30.87
C ILE A 72 -38.49 41.95 30.31
N VAL A 73 -37.99 40.82 30.81
CA VAL A 73 -36.72 40.23 30.39
C VAL A 73 -36.91 39.55 29.03
N CYS A 74 -36.03 39.88 28.09
CA CYS A 74 -36.02 39.35 26.72
C CYS A 74 -34.88 38.34 26.50
N SER A 75 -33.76 38.44 27.22
CA SER A 75 -32.63 37.52 27.07
C SER A 75 -31.82 37.41 28.37
N LEU A 76 -31.24 36.24 28.59
CA LEU A 76 -30.35 35.94 29.72
C LEU A 76 -29.07 35.26 29.23
N GLN A 77 -27.91 35.78 29.61
CA GLN A 77 -26.63 35.17 29.27
C GLN A 77 -25.60 35.39 30.37
N PHE A 78 -25.01 34.31 30.88
CA PHE A 78 -23.88 34.41 31.80
C PHE A 78 -22.62 34.87 31.08
N CYS A 79 -21.84 35.73 31.73
CA CYS A 79 -20.49 36.06 31.30
C CYS A 79 -19.58 34.84 31.56
N PRO A 80 -18.80 34.38 30.58
CA PRO A 80 -17.86 33.28 30.81
C PRO A 80 -16.73 33.70 31.74
N TYR A 81 -16.34 32.85 32.69
CA TYR A 81 -15.25 33.05 33.67
C TYR A 81 -15.44 34.17 34.70
N GLU A 82 -16.58 34.84 34.71
CA GLU A 82 -16.93 35.87 35.68
C GLU A 82 -18.25 35.55 36.35
N ASP A 83 -18.44 36.01 37.58
CA ASP A 83 -19.67 35.81 38.36
C ASP A 83 -20.74 36.88 37.98
N VAL A 84 -21.00 37.05 36.68
CA VAL A 84 -21.91 38.06 36.13
C VAL A 84 -22.95 37.43 35.20
N LEU A 85 -24.22 37.78 35.42
CA LEU A 85 -25.35 37.47 34.54
C LEU A 85 -25.75 38.73 33.78
N GLY A 86 -25.64 38.70 32.46
CA GLY A 86 -26.19 39.71 31.57
C GLY A 86 -27.68 39.49 31.35
N VAL A 87 -28.46 40.54 31.56
CA VAL A 87 -29.91 40.55 31.42
C VAL A 87 -30.30 41.62 30.41
N GLY A 88 -30.90 41.19 29.30
CA GLY A 88 -31.58 42.09 28.37
C GLY A 88 -33.04 42.25 28.80
N HIS A 89 -33.47 43.47 29.09
CA HIS A 89 -34.87 43.79 29.40
C HIS A 89 -35.37 44.92 28.48
N GLN A 90 -36.69 45.15 28.43
CA GLN A 90 -37.28 46.18 27.54
C GLN A 90 -36.64 47.57 27.66
N HIS A 91 -36.15 47.95 28.84
CA HIS A 91 -35.55 49.25 29.10
C HIS A 91 -34.02 49.30 28.93
N GLY A 92 -33.40 48.31 28.28
CA GLY A 92 -31.95 48.24 28.06
C GLY A 92 -31.30 46.97 28.61
N PHE A 93 -30.10 47.11 29.16
CA PHE A 93 -29.30 45.98 29.64
C PHE A 93 -28.89 46.19 31.10
N THR A 94 -28.98 45.14 31.90
CA THR A 94 -28.51 45.12 33.29
C THR A 94 -27.54 43.97 33.48
N SER A 95 -26.47 44.22 34.24
CA SER A 95 -25.52 43.19 34.67
C SER A 95 -25.76 42.89 36.14
N LEU A 96 -26.06 41.63 36.45
CA LEU A 96 -26.31 41.16 37.81
C LEU A 96 -25.12 40.33 38.29
N LEU A 97 -24.61 40.63 39.47
CA LEU A 97 -23.58 39.82 40.10
C LEU A 97 -24.22 38.57 40.70
N VAL A 98 -23.79 37.40 40.24
CA VAL A 98 -24.30 36.10 40.70
C VAL A 98 -23.11 35.31 41.23
N PRO A 99 -22.85 35.33 42.55
CA PRO A 99 -21.69 34.65 43.11
C PRO A 99 -21.77 33.15 42.85
N GLY A 100 -20.67 32.54 42.43
CA GLY A 100 -20.61 31.10 42.21
C GLY A 100 -20.96 30.64 40.79
N SER A 101 -21.13 31.54 39.81
CA SER A 101 -21.62 31.18 38.47
C SER A 101 -20.51 30.95 37.43
N GLY A 102 -19.45 31.76 37.43
CA GLY A 102 -18.31 31.65 36.50
C GLY A 102 -17.26 30.65 36.96
N GLU A 103 -16.65 29.89 36.06
CA GLU A 103 -15.54 29.01 36.38
C GLU A 103 -14.28 29.86 36.66
N PRO A 104 -13.65 29.78 37.85
CA PRO A 104 -12.52 30.64 38.19
C PRO A 104 -11.24 30.28 37.42
N ASN A 105 -11.15 29.04 36.93
CA ASN A 105 -9.95 28.51 36.30
C ASN A 105 -10.18 28.37 34.80
N PHE A 106 -9.86 29.42 34.03
CA PHE A 106 -9.93 29.34 32.58
C PHE A 106 -8.72 28.60 31.99
N ASN A 107 -8.92 27.88 30.89
CA ASN A 107 -7.82 27.30 30.13
C ASN A 107 -7.30 28.33 29.12
N ALA A 108 -6.15 28.94 29.42
CA ALA A 108 -5.54 30.00 28.62
C ALA A 108 -5.27 29.60 27.15
N LEU A 109 -5.12 28.31 26.83
CA LEU A 109 -4.88 27.84 25.45
C LEU A 109 -6.15 27.78 24.61
N LEU A 110 -7.32 27.60 25.22
CA LEU A 110 -8.60 27.51 24.52
C LEU A 110 -9.27 28.89 24.45
N THR A 111 -9.43 29.50 25.63
CA THR A 111 -10.23 30.72 25.84
C THR A 111 -9.58 31.54 26.94
N ASN A 112 -8.81 32.56 26.53
CA ASN A 112 -8.17 33.50 27.44
C ASN A 112 -8.96 34.83 27.45
N PRO A 113 -9.56 35.23 28.58
CA PRO A 113 -10.19 36.55 28.71
C PRO A 113 -9.20 37.71 28.55
N TYR A 114 -7.93 37.50 28.91
CA TYR A 114 -6.87 38.51 28.90
C TYR A 114 -5.94 38.37 27.69
N GLU A 115 -6.50 38.07 26.52
CA GLU A 115 -5.70 37.84 25.32
C GLU A 115 -5.00 39.11 24.80
N SER A 116 -3.72 38.99 24.48
CA SER A 116 -2.98 40.05 23.76
C SER A 116 -3.30 40.03 22.26
N ARG A 117 -3.01 41.14 21.55
CA ARG A 117 -3.21 41.22 20.09
C ARG A 117 -2.43 40.16 19.30
N THR A 118 -1.27 39.71 19.81
CA THR A 118 -0.49 38.62 19.20
C THR A 118 -1.17 37.29 19.43
N GLN A 119 -1.53 36.97 20.68
CA GLN A 119 -2.22 35.73 21.04
C GLN A 119 -3.55 35.59 20.30
N ARG A 120 -4.32 36.67 20.14
CA ARG A 120 -5.57 36.66 19.38
C ARG A 120 -5.36 36.25 17.91
N ARG A 121 -4.37 36.87 17.25
CA ARG A 121 -4.02 36.54 15.85
C ARG A 121 -3.61 35.07 15.72
N GLU A 122 -2.76 34.58 16.60
CA GLU A 122 -2.30 33.18 16.58
C GLU A 122 -3.44 32.21 16.88
N ARG A 123 -4.31 32.54 17.84
CA ARG A 123 -5.49 31.74 18.20
C ARG A 123 -6.49 31.65 17.05
N GLU A 124 -6.78 32.76 16.38
CA GLU A 124 -7.67 32.79 15.21
C GLU A 124 -7.09 31.92 14.08
N VAL A 125 -5.79 32.04 13.78
CA VAL A 125 -5.12 31.19 12.79
C VAL A 125 -5.20 29.71 13.19
N LYS A 126 -4.93 29.38 14.46
CA LYS A 126 -5.01 28.01 14.96
C LYS A 126 -6.43 27.43 14.88
N GLN A 127 -7.46 28.20 15.24
CA GLN A 127 -8.86 27.79 15.14
C GLN A 127 -9.29 27.53 13.69
N LEU A 128 -8.75 28.28 12.73
CA LEU A 128 -9.01 28.04 11.31
C LEU A 128 -8.34 26.76 10.80
N LEU A 129 -7.11 26.47 11.23
CA LEU A 129 -6.40 25.24 10.88
C LEU A 129 -7.06 24.00 11.50
N ASP A 130 -7.50 24.10 12.75
CA ASP A 130 -8.15 23.02 13.50
C ASP A 130 -9.67 22.97 13.27
N LYS A 131 -10.20 23.71 12.28
CA LYS A 131 -11.63 23.79 12.02
C LYS A 131 -12.21 22.41 11.66
N ILE A 132 -13.12 21.94 12.51
CA ILE A 132 -13.82 20.66 12.33
C ILE A 132 -14.73 20.72 11.11
N GLN A 133 -14.73 19.66 10.30
CA GLN A 133 -15.62 19.50 9.15
C GLN A 133 -17.06 19.20 9.59
N PRO A 134 -18.09 19.64 8.85
CA PRO A 134 -19.49 19.43 9.26
C PRO A 134 -19.89 17.95 9.37
N GLU A 135 -19.22 17.06 8.63
CA GLU A 135 -19.46 15.61 8.66
C GLU A 135 -19.09 14.96 10.00
N LEU A 136 -18.21 15.60 10.79
CA LEU A 136 -17.73 15.08 12.09
C LEU A 136 -18.69 15.41 13.25
N ILE A 137 -19.84 16.02 12.99
CA ILE A 137 -20.83 16.37 14.03
C ILE A 137 -21.73 15.16 14.28
N THR A 138 -21.37 14.35 15.28
CA THR A 138 -22.14 13.17 15.74
C THR A 138 -22.69 13.35 17.16
N LEU A 139 -23.63 12.50 17.58
CA LEU A 139 -24.19 12.53 18.95
C LEU A 139 -23.14 12.17 20.00
N ASP A 140 -22.33 11.16 19.73
CA ASP A 140 -21.18 10.79 20.54
C ASP A 140 -19.89 11.11 19.80
N THR A 141 -19.13 12.06 20.35
CA THR A 141 -17.82 12.48 19.83
C THR A 141 -16.78 11.35 19.81
N THR A 142 -16.99 10.27 20.57
CA THR A 142 -16.06 9.13 20.60
C THR A 142 -16.19 8.22 19.37
N GLU A 143 -17.26 8.34 18.58
CA GLU A 143 -17.51 7.51 17.39
C GLU A 143 -16.41 7.64 16.33
N ILE A 144 -15.72 8.79 16.24
CA ILE A 144 -14.61 9.02 15.29
C ILE A 144 -13.46 8.03 15.53
N VAL A 145 -13.26 7.59 16.79
CA VAL A 145 -12.21 6.63 17.15
C VAL A 145 -12.67 5.19 16.92
N GLN A 146 -13.97 4.95 16.83
CA GLN A 146 -14.52 3.61 16.70
C GLN A 146 -14.30 3.04 15.30
N VAL A 147 -14.07 1.73 15.25
CA VAL A 147 -13.93 1.01 13.99
C VAL A 147 -15.31 0.64 13.47
N ASN A 148 -15.58 0.93 12.20
CA ASN A 148 -16.80 0.47 11.55
C ASN A 148 -16.79 -1.05 11.43
N THR A 149 -17.60 -1.71 12.27
CA THR A 149 -17.68 -3.18 12.37
C THR A 149 -18.16 -3.80 11.07
N ASP A 150 -19.16 -3.18 10.43
CA ASP A 150 -19.85 -3.75 9.27
C ASP A 150 -18.95 -3.77 8.04
N LEU A 151 -18.18 -2.69 7.84
CA LEU A 151 -17.18 -2.64 6.77
C LEU A 151 -16.04 -3.61 7.03
N LEU A 152 -15.59 -3.70 8.28
CA LEU A 152 -14.52 -4.62 8.67
C LEU A 152 -14.93 -6.09 8.49
N GLU A 153 -16.20 -6.43 8.73
CA GLU A 153 -16.75 -7.77 8.47
C GLU A 153 -16.75 -8.11 6.97
N LYS A 154 -17.27 -7.21 6.12
CA LYS A 154 -17.25 -7.38 4.65
C LYS A 154 -15.83 -7.52 4.11
N GLU A 155 -14.90 -6.72 4.63
CA GLU A 155 -13.50 -6.78 4.23
C GLU A 155 -12.86 -8.10 4.68
N ASN A 156 -13.18 -8.58 5.89
CA ASN A 156 -12.75 -9.89 6.34
C ASN A 156 -13.33 -11.05 5.51
N GLU A 157 -14.58 -10.96 5.06
CA GLU A 157 -15.18 -11.94 4.14
C GLU A 157 -14.43 -11.98 2.80
N ARG A 158 -14.09 -10.80 2.25
CA ARG A 158 -13.27 -10.70 1.05
C ARG A 158 -11.87 -11.29 1.24
N LEU A 159 -11.23 -11.03 2.38
CA LEU A 159 -9.91 -11.56 2.70
C LEU A 159 -9.91 -13.09 2.86
N LYS A 160 -11.01 -13.69 3.33
CA LYS A 160 -11.16 -15.16 3.41
C LYS A 160 -11.14 -15.84 2.04
N LEU A 161 -11.57 -15.15 0.99
CA LEU A 161 -11.56 -15.67 -0.39
C LEU A 161 -10.17 -15.63 -1.02
N LEU A 162 -9.27 -14.78 -0.53
CA LEU A 162 -7.91 -14.65 -1.04
C LEU A 162 -7.00 -15.71 -0.39
N LEU A 163 -6.42 -16.58 -1.22
CA LEU A 163 -5.38 -17.52 -0.79
C LEU A 163 -4.20 -16.74 -0.18
N HIS A 164 -3.66 -17.25 0.94
CA HIS A 164 -2.48 -16.75 1.69
C HIS A 164 -2.66 -15.55 2.63
N THR A 165 -3.84 -14.91 2.70
CA THR A 165 -4.06 -13.81 3.65
C THR A 165 -4.81 -14.27 4.89
N LYS A 166 -4.25 -14.05 6.09
CA LYS A 166 -4.95 -14.35 7.34
C LYS A 166 -6.02 -13.27 7.59
N PRO A 167 -7.30 -13.64 7.80
CA PRO A 167 -8.32 -12.67 8.16
C PRO A 167 -7.99 -12.02 9.52
N ARG A 168 -8.37 -10.74 9.69
CA ARG A 168 -8.13 -10.03 10.95
C ARG A 168 -9.06 -10.59 12.03
N GLU A 169 -8.54 -10.74 13.25
CA GLU A 169 -9.34 -11.22 14.37
C GLU A 169 -10.37 -10.16 14.79
N VAL A 170 -11.66 -10.44 14.53
CA VAL A 170 -12.77 -9.66 15.08
C VAL A 170 -13.00 -10.13 16.51
N LYS A 171 -12.66 -9.30 17.50
CA LYS A 171 -13.02 -9.56 18.90
C LYS A 171 -14.50 -9.28 19.10
N PHE A 172 -15.34 -10.21 18.67
CA PHE A 172 -16.77 -10.20 18.97
C PHE A 172 -16.96 -10.47 20.47
N LYS A 173 -17.58 -9.52 21.19
CA LYS A 173 -18.07 -9.77 22.55
C LYS A 173 -19.49 -10.32 22.44
N PRO A 174 -19.74 -11.62 22.66
CA PRO A 174 -21.09 -12.14 22.63
C PRO A 174 -21.91 -11.55 23.78
N GLY A 175 -23.15 -11.16 23.49
CA GLY A 175 -24.11 -10.74 24.50
C GLY A 175 -24.35 -11.84 25.56
N ASN A 176 -24.55 -11.43 26.80
CA ASN A 176 -24.81 -12.31 27.93
C ASN A 176 -26.17 -13.02 27.76
N LYS A 177 -26.17 -14.22 27.19
CA LYS A 177 -27.34 -15.12 27.24
C LYS A 177 -27.43 -15.77 28.63
N LYS A 178 -28.61 -15.70 29.25
CA LYS A 178 -28.91 -16.32 30.54
C LYS A 178 -28.64 -17.84 30.49
N LYS A 179 -28.07 -18.32 31.59
CA LYS A 179 -27.44 -19.63 31.84
C LYS A 179 -28.43 -20.80 31.63
N GLY A 180 -28.17 -21.66 30.64
CA GLY A 180 -28.66 -23.04 30.61
C GLY A 180 -27.61 -23.98 31.21
N ARG A 181 -28.03 -24.93 32.06
CA ARG A 181 -27.21 -25.97 32.69
C ARG A 181 -26.65 -26.96 31.65
N GLY A 182 -25.65 -26.54 30.89
CA GLY A 182 -24.80 -27.42 30.10
C GLY A 182 -23.42 -27.51 30.75
N SER A 183 -22.93 -28.73 31.00
CA SER A 183 -21.56 -28.94 31.50
C SER A 183 -20.56 -28.19 30.61
N ALA A 184 -19.67 -27.39 31.22
CA ALA A 184 -18.66 -26.59 30.52
C ALA A 184 -17.85 -27.43 29.54
N VAL A 185 -17.57 -28.69 29.90
CA VAL A 185 -16.85 -29.68 29.09
C VAL A 185 -17.58 -30.00 27.79
N ARG A 186 -18.90 -30.22 27.85
CA ARG A 186 -19.70 -30.53 26.65
C ARG A 186 -19.78 -29.33 25.71
N LYS A 187 -19.78 -28.12 26.27
CA LYS A 187 -19.75 -26.86 25.52
C LYS A 187 -18.41 -26.65 24.81
N GLU A 188 -17.31 -26.98 25.48
CA GLU A 188 -15.95 -26.98 24.91
C GLU A 188 -15.84 -28.01 23.78
N GLN A 189 -16.32 -29.24 23.99
CA GLN A 189 -16.34 -30.30 22.97
C GLN A 189 -17.17 -29.92 21.75
N ILE A 190 -18.36 -29.33 21.94
CA ILE A 190 -19.18 -28.82 20.84
C ILE A 190 -18.45 -27.69 20.11
N LYS A 191 -17.81 -26.76 20.84
CA LYS A 191 -17.03 -25.67 20.23
C LYS A 191 -15.84 -26.21 19.42
N GLN A 192 -15.12 -27.20 19.94
CA GLN A 192 -14.03 -27.87 19.23
C GLN A 192 -14.53 -28.63 18.00
N GLY A 193 -15.66 -29.33 18.11
CA GLY A 193 -16.33 -30.01 16.99
C GLY A 193 -16.72 -29.04 15.88
N VAL A 194 -17.44 -27.98 16.21
CA VAL A 194 -17.85 -26.92 15.25
C VAL A 194 -16.62 -26.24 14.62
N GLN A 195 -15.56 -25.99 15.40
CA GLN A 195 -14.31 -25.43 14.85
C GLN A 195 -13.60 -26.41 13.91
N SER A 196 -13.64 -27.71 14.19
CA SER A 196 -13.03 -28.73 13.35
C SER A 196 -13.77 -28.91 12.02
N GLU A 197 -15.11 -28.92 12.05
CA GLU A 197 -15.97 -28.95 10.85
C GLU A 197 -15.77 -27.68 10.01
N GLN A 198 -15.75 -26.49 10.64
CA GLN A 198 -15.46 -25.24 9.93
C GLN A 198 -14.08 -25.26 9.28
N ARG A 199 -13.04 -25.77 9.96
CA ARG A 199 -11.70 -25.93 9.38
C ARG A 199 -11.70 -26.89 8.20
N PHE A 200 -12.45 -27.99 8.28
CA PHE A 200 -12.57 -28.96 7.19
C PHE A 200 -13.24 -28.33 5.96
N VAL A 201 -14.38 -27.66 6.15
CA VAL A 201 -15.11 -26.96 5.08
C VAL A 201 -14.24 -25.88 4.43
N ILE A 202 -13.50 -25.11 5.23
CA ILE A 202 -12.58 -24.07 4.73
C ILE A 202 -11.44 -24.70 3.91
N ASN A 203 -10.83 -25.79 4.40
CA ASN A 203 -9.74 -26.47 3.69
C ASN A 203 -10.23 -27.11 2.38
N GLU A 204 -11.43 -27.66 2.35
CA GLU A 204 -12.03 -28.23 1.13
C GLU A 204 -12.35 -27.14 0.11
N ALA A 205 -12.95 -26.03 0.53
CA ALA A 205 -13.17 -24.86 -0.32
C ALA A 205 -11.85 -24.28 -0.86
N ARG A 206 -10.79 -24.28 -0.03
CA ARG A 206 -9.46 -23.84 -0.44
C ARG A 206 -8.87 -24.73 -1.53
N LYS A 207 -8.99 -26.06 -1.40
CA LYS A 207 -8.54 -27.01 -2.43
C LYS A 207 -9.26 -26.80 -3.75
N LYS A 208 -10.59 -26.66 -3.74
CA LYS A 208 -11.38 -26.38 -4.96
C LYS A 208 -10.95 -25.08 -5.64
N LEU A 209 -10.72 -24.01 -4.87
CA LEU A 209 -10.22 -22.75 -5.40
C LEU A 209 -8.78 -22.85 -5.95
N GLU A 210 -7.89 -23.58 -5.28
CA GLU A 210 -6.52 -23.85 -5.78
C GLU A 210 -6.57 -24.61 -7.12
N GLU A 211 -7.42 -25.63 -7.24
CA GLU A 211 -7.63 -26.40 -8.48
C GLU A 211 -8.19 -25.54 -9.62
N GLU A 212 -9.21 -24.71 -9.34
CA GLU A 212 -9.77 -23.78 -10.33
C GLU A 212 -8.77 -22.71 -10.78
N PHE A 213 -7.92 -22.22 -9.87
CA PHE A 213 -6.91 -21.22 -10.18
C PHE A 213 -5.79 -21.81 -11.04
N LEU A 214 -5.30 -23.01 -10.68
CA LEU A 214 -4.33 -23.77 -11.47
C LEU A 214 -4.86 -24.07 -12.87
N ALA A 215 -6.13 -24.46 -13.01
CA ALA A 215 -6.77 -24.70 -14.31
C ALA A 215 -6.85 -23.42 -15.17
N LYS A 216 -7.17 -22.26 -14.55
CA LYS A 216 -7.16 -20.96 -15.24
C LYS A 216 -5.75 -20.54 -15.65
N GLU A 217 -4.72 -20.82 -14.83
CA GLU A 217 -3.33 -20.57 -15.19
C GLU A 217 -2.88 -21.46 -16.36
N THR A 218 -3.23 -22.76 -16.36
CA THR A 218 -2.88 -23.65 -17.48
C THR A 218 -3.54 -23.22 -18.79
N MET A 219 -4.80 -22.78 -18.75
CA MET A 219 -5.50 -22.25 -19.94
C MET A 219 -4.89 -20.92 -20.43
N LYS A 220 -4.54 -20.00 -19.50
CA LYS A 220 -3.86 -18.75 -19.85
C LYS A 220 -2.47 -18.97 -20.43
N VAL A 221 -1.74 -20.00 -19.97
CA VAL A 221 -0.41 -20.35 -20.50
C VAL A 221 -0.53 -20.83 -21.95
N GLU A 222 -1.55 -21.62 -22.29
CA GLU A 222 -1.80 -22.08 -23.68
C GLU A 222 -2.21 -20.95 -24.64
N ASP A 223 -3.01 -19.99 -24.16
CA ASP A 223 -3.39 -18.82 -24.96
C ASP A 223 -2.25 -17.79 -25.09
N SER A 224 -1.49 -17.56 -24.01
CA SER A 224 -0.34 -16.63 -24.02
C SER A 224 0.78 -17.07 -24.96
N GLN A 225 0.93 -18.38 -25.22
CA GLN A 225 1.96 -18.90 -26.12
C GLN A 225 1.77 -18.44 -27.58
N LYS A 226 0.51 -18.23 -28.01
CA LYS A 226 0.20 -17.68 -29.33
C LYS A 226 0.43 -16.16 -29.36
N THR A 227 0.06 -15.47 -28.28
CA THR A 227 0.20 -14.01 -28.17
C THR A 227 1.64 -13.54 -28.04
N VAL A 228 2.51 -14.31 -27.37
CA VAL A 228 3.92 -13.93 -27.17
C VAL A 228 4.69 -14.01 -28.48
N LEU A 229 4.46 -15.04 -29.31
CA LEU A 229 5.12 -15.16 -30.62
C LEU A 229 4.70 -14.02 -31.56
N ASP A 230 3.40 -13.69 -31.58
CA ASP A 230 2.88 -12.52 -32.30
C ASP A 230 3.45 -11.21 -31.73
N SER A 231 3.60 -11.09 -30.41
CA SER A 231 4.17 -9.90 -29.79
C SER A 231 5.66 -9.73 -30.08
N VAL A 232 6.43 -10.83 -30.18
CA VAL A 232 7.86 -10.80 -30.53
C VAL A 232 8.02 -10.46 -32.00
N CYS A 233 7.17 -11.00 -32.87
CA CYS A 233 7.12 -10.64 -34.29
C CYS A 233 6.75 -9.16 -34.47
N CYS A 234 5.77 -8.67 -33.70
CA CYS A 234 5.33 -7.27 -33.72
C CYS A 234 6.38 -6.30 -33.15
N LEU A 235 7.07 -6.67 -32.05
CA LEU A 235 8.20 -5.90 -31.52
C LEU A 235 9.38 -5.86 -32.50
N TYR A 236 9.61 -6.95 -33.25
CA TYR A 236 10.65 -7.00 -34.28
C TYR A 236 10.32 -6.07 -35.46
N CYS A 237 9.07 -6.08 -35.95
CA CYS A 237 8.60 -5.14 -36.97
C CYS A 237 8.69 -3.68 -36.50
N LEU A 238 8.32 -3.40 -35.24
CA LEU A 238 8.44 -2.06 -34.65
C LEU A 238 9.89 -1.62 -34.46
N PHE A 239 10.81 -2.55 -34.15
CA PHE A 239 12.22 -2.24 -34.01
C PHE A 239 12.88 -1.92 -35.35
N LEU A 240 12.55 -2.66 -36.41
CA LEU A 240 13.01 -2.36 -37.77
C LEU A 240 12.50 -1.00 -38.28
N LEU A 241 11.25 -0.65 -37.98
CA LEU A 241 10.67 0.67 -38.29
C LEU A 241 11.38 1.82 -37.56
N LYS A 242 11.96 1.57 -36.38
CA LYS A 242 12.57 2.60 -35.53
C LYS A 242 14.05 2.86 -35.82
N PHE A 243 14.74 1.90 -36.44
CA PHE A 243 16.18 1.96 -36.67
C PHE A 243 16.58 2.23 -38.12
N GLU A 244 15.62 2.49 -39.01
CA GLU A 244 15.87 2.92 -40.40
C GLU A 244 16.86 1.98 -41.14
N PHE A 245 16.86 0.70 -40.76
CA PHE A 245 17.57 -0.40 -41.43
C PHE A 245 16.59 -1.10 -42.39
N ALA A 246 16.15 -0.35 -43.41
CA ALA A 246 15.28 -0.86 -44.46
C ALA A 246 16.11 -1.34 -45.65
N ASP A 247 16.90 -2.39 -45.45
CA ASP A 247 17.36 -3.23 -46.57
C ASP A 247 16.38 -4.41 -46.69
N GLU A 248 15.70 -4.53 -47.83
CA GLU A 248 14.59 -5.47 -48.12
C GLU A 248 14.91 -6.94 -47.78
N GLY A 249 16.19 -7.31 -47.69
CA GLY A 249 16.65 -8.66 -47.40
C GLY A 249 16.46 -9.12 -45.94
N HIS A 250 16.39 -8.22 -44.96
CA HIS A 250 16.34 -8.62 -43.53
C HIS A 250 14.94 -8.97 -43.01
N CYS A 251 13.87 -8.44 -43.63
CA CYS A 251 12.49 -8.81 -43.31
C CYS A 251 12.13 -10.22 -43.81
N PHE A 252 12.53 -10.56 -45.03
CA PHE A 252 12.23 -11.85 -45.65
C PHE A 252 12.76 -13.04 -44.84
N VAL A 253 13.97 -12.92 -44.30
CA VAL A 253 14.64 -14.03 -43.59
C VAL A 253 13.93 -14.39 -42.27
N LEU A 254 13.29 -13.44 -41.60
CA LEU A 254 12.60 -13.68 -40.32
C LEU A 254 11.14 -14.06 -40.49
N GLU A 255 10.47 -13.57 -41.53
CA GLU A 255 9.17 -14.12 -41.94
C GLU A 255 9.32 -15.57 -42.43
N ASP A 256 10.37 -15.88 -43.18
CA ASP A 256 10.69 -17.25 -43.61
C ASP A 256 11.03 -18.13 -42.40
N LEU A 257 11.89 -17.66 -41.47
CA LEU A 257 12.21 -18.41 -40.26
C LEU A 257 10.98 -18.64 -39.37
N ALA A 258 10.11 -17.63 -39.20
CA ALA A 258 8.89 -17.73 -38.41
C ALA A 258 7.85 -18.65 -39.07
N CYS A 259 7.62 -18.52 -40.38
CA CYS A 259 6.73 -19.39 -41.15
C CYS A 259 7.22 -20.84 -41.16
N GLU A 260 8.53 -21.07 -41.19
CA GLU A 260 9.10 -22.41 -41.23
C GLU A 260 9.14 -23.07 -39.84
N ILE A 261 9.34 -22.30 -38.78
CA ILE A 261 9.12 -22.74 -37.38
C ILE A 261 7.62 -23.08 -37.17
N LEU A 262 6.71 -22.30 -37.75
CA LEU A 262 5.25 -22.54 -37.71
C LEU A 262 4.78 -23.70 -38.60
N LYS A 263 5.60 -24.24 -39.51
CA LYS A 263 5.27 -25.42 -40.34
C LYS A 263 5.75 -26.74 -39.75
N LYS A 264 6.49 -26.73 -38.63
CA LYS A 264 7.02 -27.96 -38.02
C LYS A 264 5.95 -28.86 -37.38
N LYS A 265 6.22 -30.16 -37.41
CA LYS A 265 5.44 -31.26 -36.83
C LYS A 265 5.20 -31.02 -35.32
N SER A 266 4.03 -31.39 -34.80
CA SER A 266 3.56 -31.12 -33.43
C SER A 266 4.58 -31.42 -32.33
N ASP A 267 5.38 -32.48 -32.50
CA ASP A 267 6.25 -32.99 -31.45
C ASP A 267 7.54 -32.17 -31.27
N GLU A 268 8.04 -31.51 -32.31
CA GLU A 268 9.23 -30.65 -32.22
C GLU A 268 8.91 -29.25 -31.66
N ARG A 269 7.64 -28.82 -31.67
CA ARG A 269 7.22 -27.51 -31.14
C ARG A 269 7.29 -27.45 -29.62
N VAL A 270 7.16 -28.59 -28.95
CA VAL A 270 7.18 -28.66 -27.49
C VAL A 270 8.56 -28.31 -26.92
N ASP A 271 9.62 -28.54 -27.70
CA ASP A 271 11.01 -28.25 -27.33
C ASP A 271 11.44 -26.81 -27.62
N PHE A 272 10.66 -26.05 -28.39
CA PHE A 272 10.83 -24.59 -28.58
C PHE A 272 10.26 -23.82 -27.37
N LYS A 273 10.78 -24.11 -26.19
CA LYS A 273 10.54 -23.36 -24.95
C LYS A 273 11.85 -22.73 -24.50
N LEU A 274 11.77 -21.57 -23.83
CA LEU A 274 12.93 -21.02 -23.14
C LEU A 274 13.37 -22.04 -22.07
N PRO A 275 14.55 -22.64 -22.18
CA PRO A 275 14.91 -23.76 -21.33
C PRO A 275 15.12 -23.28 -19.89
N LYS A 276 14.37 -23.87 -18.97
CA LYS A 276 14.54 -23.66 -17.52
C LYS A 276 15.60 -24.59 -16.93
N ASP A 277 15.82 -25.73 -17.59
CA ASP A 277 16.74 -26.78 -17.16
C ASP A 277 17.85 -27.05 -18.19
N LEU A 278 18.99 -27.55 -17.71
CA LEU A 278 20.14 -27.97 -18.54
C LEU A 278 19.75 -29.06 -19.56
N THR A 279 18.80 -29.94 -19.21
CA THR A 279 18.30 -31.00 -20.10
C THR A 279 17.48 -30.42 -21.26
N GLN A 280 16.67 -29.39 -21.01
CA GLN A 280 15.91 -28.68 -22.04
C GLN A 280 16.84 -27.92 -22.99
N ALA A 281 17.88 -27.28 -22.46
CA ALA A 281 18.88 -26.58 -23.27
C ALA A 281 19.62 -27.54 -24.24
N LYS A 282 19.94 -28.77 -23.80
CA LYS A 282 20.55 -29.79 -24.67
C LYS A 282 19.61 -30.23 -25.80
N ARG A 283 18.32 -30.43 -25.51
CA ARG A 283 17.31 -30.81 -26.51
C ARG A 283 17.11 -29.72 -27.55
N LEU A 284 16.94 -28.47 -27.09
CA LEU A 284 16.83 -27.30 -27.95
C LEU A 284 18.08 -27.16 -28.84
N GLY A 285 19.28 -27.28 -28.26
CA GLY A 285 20.53 -27.25 -29.01
C GLY A 285 20.62 -28.35 -30.08
N LEU A 286 20.18 -29.57 -29.78
CA LEU A 286 20.19 -30.70 -30.72
C LEU A 286 19.23 -30.47 -31.91
N VAL A 287 18.03 -29.95 -31.63
CA VAL A 287 17.05 -29.58 -32.67
C VAL A 287 17.60 -28.44 -33.55
N LEU A 288 18.20 -27.42 -32.94
CA LEU A 288 18.80 -26.31 -33.67
C LEU A 288 20.04 -26.76 -34.46
N SER A 289 20.82 -27.72 -33.96
CA SER A 289 21.96 -28.29 -34.70
C SER A 289 21.52 -29.00 -35.97
N LYS A 290 20.45 -29.81 -35.90
CA LYS A 290 19.86 -30.47 -37.08
C LYS A 290 19.35 -29.47 -38.11
N TYR A 291 18.84 -28.33 -37.65
CA TYR A 291 18.31 -27.27 -38.51
C TYR A 291 19.42 -26.40 -39.12
N LYS A 292 20.47 -26.10 -38.35
CA LYS A 292 21.70 -25.44 -38.82
C LYS A 292 22.34 -26.18 -39.98
N ASP A 293 22.30 -27.51 -39.98
CA ASP A 293 22.87 -28.32 -41.07
C ASP A 293 22.11 -28.16 -42.39
N LYS A 294 20.81 -27.79 -42.35
CA LYS A 294 20.00 -27.51 -43.55
C LYS A 294 20.00 -26.04 -43.95
N HIS A 295 20.00 -25.12 -42.98
CA HIS A 295 19.84 -23.68 -43.21
C HIS A 295 20.83 -22.86 -42.38
N TYR A 296 22.13 -22.99 -42.71
CA TYR A 296 23.21 -22.36 -41.93
C TYR A 296 23.05 -20.83 -41.83
N TYR A 297 22.85 -20.16 -42.96
CA TYR A 297 22.73 -18.69 -43.01
C TYR A 297 21.45 -18.19 -42.34
N THR A 298 20.31 -18.87 -42.56
CA THR A 298 19.03 -18.49 -41.93
C THR A 298 19.12 -18.56 -40.39
N VAL A 299 19.80 -19.59 -39.86
CA VAL A 299 20.04 -19.72 -38.41
C VAL A 299 21.01 -18.66 -37.90
N LEU A 300 22.07 -18.36 -38.66
CA LEU A 300 23.05 -17.32 -38.30
C LEU A 300 22.39 -15.94 -38.20
N PHE A 301 21.63 -15.55 -39.25
CA PHE A 301 20.88 -14.29 -39.27
C PHE A 301 19.79 -14.26 -38.20
N GLY A 302 19.04 -15.36 -38.03
CA GLY A 302 18.02 -15.46 -36.98
C GLY A 302 18.60 -15.26 -35.58
N ILE A 303 19.73 -15.92 -35.27
CA ILE A 303 20.42 -15.76 -33.98
C ILE A 303 20.96 -14.35 -33.80
N SER A 304 21.62 -13.76 -34.81
CA SER A 304 22.13 -12.38 -34.70
C SER A 304 21.00 -11.39 -34.45
N THR A 305 19.86 -11.58 -35.10
CA THR A 305 18.74 -10.65 -34.97
C THR A 305 18.04 -10.74 -33.61
N VAL A 306 17.76 -11.96 -33.12
CA VAL A 306 17.19 -12.13 -31.77
C VAL A 306 18.18 -11.63 -30.71
N TYR A 307 19.49 -11.77 -30.95
CA TYR A 307 20.51 -11.24 -30.06
C TYR A 307 20.49 -9.71 -30.00
N ILE A 308 20.43 -9.03 -31.16
CA ILE A 308 20.30 -7.56 -31.24
C ILE A 308 19.01 -7.10 -30.55
N MET A 309 17.88 -7.80 -30.76
CA MET A 309 16.61 -7.52 -30.10
C MET A 309 16.72 -7.59 -28.57
N LEU A 310 17.28 -8.67 -28.03
CA LEU A 310 17.40 -8.86 -26.59
C LEU A 310 18.34 -7.81 -25.95
N GLN A 311 19.41 -7.44 -26.64
CA GLN A 311 20.32 -6.39 -26.18
C GLN A 311 19.67 -5.00 -26.26
N SER A 312 18.93 -4.71 -27.33
CA SER A 312 18.27 -3.41 -27.52
C SER A 312 17.11 -3.19 -26.55
N LEU A 313 16.43 -4.26 -26.14
CA LEU A 313 15.29 -4.23 -25.22
C LEU A 313 15.69 -4.46 -23.74
N ALA A 314 16.98 -4.60 -23.46
CA ALA A 314 17.51 -4.90 -22.13
C ALA A 314 16.82 -6.10 -21.44
N ILE A 315 16.40 -7.11 -22.22
CA ILE A 315 15.70 -8.29 -21.71
C ILE A 315 16.74 -9.26 -21.12
N PRO A 316 16.59 -9.71 -19.86
CA PRO A 316 17.49 -10.69 -19.26
C PRO A 316 17.34 -12.04 -20.00
N GLY A 317 18.37 -12.42 -20.76
CA GLY A 317 18.34 -13.64 -21.60
C GLY A 317 19.46 -13.75 -22.64
N SER A 318 20.19 -12.67 -22.94
CA SER A 318 21.30 -12.65 -23.90
C SER A 318 22.44 -13.64 -23.59
N ILE A 319 22.64 -13.97 -22.30
CA ILE A 319 23.61 -14.98 -21.85
C ILE A 319 23.28 -16.35 -22.45
N PHE A 320 21.99 -16.71 -22.50
CA PHE A 320 21.56 -18.00 -23.04
C PHE A 320 21.85 -18.11 -24.54
N LEU A 321 21.58 -17.05 -25.31
CA LEU A 321 21.93 -17.04 -26.75
C LEU A 321 23.44 -17.07 -26.98
N THR A 322 24.23 -16.46 -26.09
CA THR A 322 25.70 -16.55 -26.17
C THR A 322 26.18 -17.99 -25.98
N VAL A 323 25.62 -18.71 -25.00
CA VAL A 323 25.89 -20.14 -24.79
C VAL A 323 25.42 -20.99 -25.98
N LEU A 324 24.24 -20.70 -26.52
CA LEU A 324 23.68 -21.40 -27.68
C LEU A 324 24.52 -21.17 -28.95
N SER A 325 25.06 -19.96 -29.15
CA SER A 325 25.96 -19.65 -30.26
C SER A 325 27.26 -20.48 -30.21
N GLY A 326 27.81 -20.69 -29.00
CA GLY A 326 28.97 -21.56 -28.79
C GLY A 326 28.67 -23.06 -28.94
N TYR A 327 27.40 -23.46 -28.82
CA TYR A 327 26.96 -24.83 -29.08
C TYR A 327 26.81 -25.11 -30.60
N LEU A 328 26.41 -24.10 -31.38
CA LEU A 328 26.06 -24.24 -32.81
C LEU A 328 27.22 -23.96 -33.75
N PHE A 329 28.01 -22.94 -33.46
CA PHE A 329 29.05 -22.43 -34.34
C PHE A 329 30.45 -22.75 -33.79
N PRO A 330 31.44 -22.96 -34.67
CA PRO A 330 32.82 -23.10 -34.23
C PRO A 330 33.29 -21.81 -33.55
N PHE A 331 34.19 -21.95 -32.56
CA PHE A 331 34.70 -20.87 -31.71
C PHE A 331 35.01 -19.54 -32.44
N PRO A 332 35.75 -19.50 -33.57
CA PRO A 332 36.06 -18.23 -34.23
C PRO A 332 34.82 -17.53 -34.81
N ILE A 333 33.84 -18.30 -35.30
CA ILE A 333 32.61 -17.75 -35.88
C ILE A 333 31.70 -17.25 -34.76
N ALA A 334 31.55 -18.03 -33.68
CA ALA A 334 30.77 -17.63 -32.50
C ALA A 334 31.35 -16.37 -31.85
N LEU A 335 32.69 -16.29 -31.73
CA LEU A 335 33.37 -15.13 -31.20
C LEU A 335 33.21 -13.91 -32.12
N CYS A 336 33.35 -14.08 -33.43
CA CYS A 336 33.12 -13.00 -34.39
C CYS A 336 31.68 -12.46 -34.29
N LEU A 337 30.66 -13.34 -34.30
CA LEU A 337 29.25 -12.97 -34.16
C LEU A 337 28.99 -12.21 -32.85
N VAL A 338 29.45 -12.75 -31.73
CA VAL A 338 29.18 -12.11 -30.42
C VAL A 338 29.95 -10.81 -30.27
N CYS A 339 31.17 -10.69 -30.82
CA CYS A 339 31.95 -9.47 -30.82
C CYS A 339 31.38 -8.37 -31.72
N THR A 340 30.82 -8.71 -32.89
CA THR A 340 30.18 -7.71 -33.76
C THR A 340 28.88 -7.18 -33.17
N VAL A 341 28.16 -8.01 -32.42
CA VAL A 341 26.88 -7.60 -31.83
C VAL A 341 27.07 -6.93 -30.46
N SER A 342 28.03 -7.40 -29.67
CA SER A 342 28.32 -6.85 -28.33
C SER A 342 29.52 -5.90 -28.36
N HIS A 343 29.27 -4.63 -28.61
CA HIS A 343 30.27 -3.57 -28.51
C HIS A 343 30.82 -3.47 -27.05
N GLY A 344 31.88 -4.24 -26.72
CA GLY A 344 32.69 -4.02 -25.52
C GLY A 344 32.68 -5.09 -24.41
N VAL A 345 32.08 -6.27 -24.60
CA VAL A 345 32.08 -7.37 -23.58
C VAL A 345 32.83 -8.63 -24.04
N ALA A 346 34.06 -8.47 -24.52
CA ALA A 346 34.88 -9.59 -25.01
C ALA A 346 35.32 -10.61 -23.93
N PRO A 347 35.67 -10.22 -22.68
CA PRO A 347 36.12 -11.21 -21.69
C PRO A 347 34.99 -12.13 -21.16
N PRO A 348 33.81 -11.61 -20.77
CA PRO A 348 32.70 -12.47 -20.33
C PRO A 348 32.14 -13.36 -21.44
N SER A 349 32.09 -12.85 -22.69
CA SER A 349 31.54 -13.60 -23.82
C SER A 349 32.34 -14.87 -24.13
N CYS A 350 33.67 -14.82 -24.01
CA CYS A 350 34.53 -15.99 -24.22
C CYS A 350 34.17 -17.15 -23.27
N ILE A 351 33.83 -16.84 -22.02
CA ILE A 351 33.46 -17.86 -21.02
C ILE A 351 32.15 -18.55 -21.43
N TYR A 352 31.16 -17.78 -21.87
CA TYR A 352 29.86 -18.32 -22.29
C TYR A 352 29.92 -19.11 -23.61
N ILE A 353 30.71 -18.63 -24.59
CA ILE A 353 30.95 -19.37 -25.85
C ILE A 353 31.62 -20.71 -25.54
N GLN A 354 32.60 -20.69 -24.64
CA GLN A 354 33.28 -21.91 -24.24
C GLN A 354 32.37 -22.85 -23.46
N ALA A 355 31.49 -22.32 -22.61
CA ALA A 355 30.43 -23.11 -21.96
C ALA A 355 29.55 -23.81 -23.02
N GLY A 356 29.14 -23.11 -24.07
CA GLY A 356 28.41 -23.69 -25.21
C GLY A 356 29.18 -24.81 -25.92
N ALA A 357 30.45 -24.58 -26.23
CA ALA A 357 31.31 -25.58 -26.88
C ALA A 357 31.55 -26.81 -25.98
N THR A 358 31.65 -26.62 -24.66
CA THR A 358 31.70 -27.76 -23.71
C THR A 358 30.37 -28.50 -23.65
N LEU A 359 29.25 -27.81 -23.80
CA LEU A 359 27.92 -28.41 -23.81
C LEU A 359 27.71 -29.29 -25.05
N GLN A 360 28.25 -28.89 -26.21
CA GLN A 360 28.30 -29.69 -27.43
C GLN A 360 29.20 -30.93 -27.28
N LYS A 361 30.33 -30.82 -26.58
CA LYS A 361 31.18 -31.99 -26.28
C LYS A 361 30.50 -32.96 -25.32
N LEU A 362 29.73 -32.44 -24.36
CA LEU A 362 28.95 -33.26 -23.42
C LEU A 362 27.78 -34.00 -24.07
N THR A 363 27.23 -33.52 -25.18
CA THR A 363 26.16 -34.23 -25.92
C THR A 363 26.70 -35.39 -26.74
N HIS A 364 27.92 -35.30 -27.26
CA HIS A 364 28.50 -36.33 -28.13
C HIS A 364 29.53 -37.27 -27.46
N VAL A 365 30.27 -36.82 -26.42
CA VAL A 365 31.49 -37.53 -25.97
C VAL A 365 31.54 -37.80 -24.46
N GLY A 366 30.61 -37.26 -23.66
CA GLY A 366 30.54 -37.54 -22.21
C GLY A 366 31.76 -37.09 -21.37
N ALA A 367 32.83 -36.56 -21.98
CA ALA A 367 34.03 -36.09 -21.32
C ALA A 367 33.94 -34.59 -20.99
N ALA A 368 34.10 -34.24 -19.71
CA ALA A 368 33.80 -32.91 -19.18
C ALA A 368 35.00 -31.92 -19.16
N TRP A 369 36.22 -32.35 -19.49
CA TRP A 369 37.44 -31.55 -19.27
C TRP A 369 38.35 -31.57 -20.49
N SER A 370 38.73 -30.39 -21.01
CA SER A 370 39.82 -30.25 -21.99
C SER A 370 40.84 -29.24 -21.47
N TRP A 371 42.12 -29.63 -21.41
CA TRP A 371 43.21 -28.77 -20.94
C TRP A 371 43.29 -27.44 -21.70
N ASN A 372 43.02 -27.45 -23.01
CA ASN A 372 43.02 -26.25 -23.85
C ASN A 372 41.99 -25.22 -23.39
N ALA A 373 40.81 -25.68 -22.96
CA ALA A 373 39.73 -24.82 -22.47
C ALA A 373 40.11 -24.16 -21.13
N ILE A 374 40.76 -24.92 -20.24
CA ILE A 374 41.21 -24.41 -18.94
C ILE A 374 42.32 -23.38 -19.13
N LEU A 375 43.31 -23.67 -19.98
CA LEU A 375 44.40 -22.75 -20.31
C LEU A 375 43.89 -21.44 -20.93
N LEU A 376 42.92 -21.52 -21.83
CA LEU A 376 42.35 -20.34 -22.50
C LEU A 376 41.53 -19.48 -21.52
N VAL A 377 40.77 -20.08 -20.60
CA VAL A 377 40.05 -19.35 -19.53
C VAL A 377 41.02 -18.70 -18.56
N ALA A 378 42.09 -19.41 -18.18
CA ALA A 378 43.14 -18.84 -17.34
C ALA A 378 43.83 -17.65 -18.03
N PHE A 379 44.10 -17.77 -19.33
CA PHE A 379 44.73 -16.71 -20.12
C PHE A 379 43.83 -15.47 -20.27
N THR A 380 42.54 -15.66 -20.60
CA THR A 380 41.58 -14.54 -20.70
C THR A 380 41.32 -13.87 -19.35
N ALA A 381 41.29 -14.64 -18.26
CA ALA A 381 41.23 -14.11 -16.90
C ALA A 381 42.48 -13.28 -16.55
N LEU A 382 43.68 -13.74 -16.93
CA LEU A 382 44.93 -12.98 -16.72
C LEU A 382 44.95 -11.67 -17.53
N LEU A 383 44.53 -11.70 -18.79
CA LEU A 383 44.41 -10.49 -19.63
C LEU A 383 43.46 -9.46 -19.04
N SER A 384 42.39 -9.90 -18.36
CA SER A 384 41.42 -9.01 -17.70
C SER A 384 42.02 -8.26 -16.49
N LEU A 385 43.10 -8.79 -15.89
CA LEU A 385 43.79 -8.16 -14.77
C LEU A 385 44.83 -7.11 -15.22
N VAL A 386 45.28 -7.15 -16.49
CA VAL A 386 46.30 -6.22 -17.02
C VAL A 386 45.92 -4.74 -16.82
N PRO A 387 44.70 -4.28 -17.13
CA PRO A 387 44.30 -2.88 -16.92
C PRO A 387 44.31 -2.48 -15.44
N ILE A 388 44.00 -3.42 -14.54
CA ILE A 388 43.96 -3.19 -13.09
C ILE A 388 45.38 -3.06 -12.54
N PHE A 389 46.30 -3.93 -12.96
CA PHE A 389 47.71 -3.83 -12.59
C PHE A 389 48.38 -2.58 -13.15
N TYR A 390 48.11 -2.22 -14.41
CA TYR A 390 48.63 -1.00 -15.02
C TYR A 390 48.18 0.26 -14.28
N LYS A 391 46.88 0.35 -13.92
CA LYS A 391 46.34 1.46 -13.13
C LYS A 391 46.92 1.50 -11.71
N ARG A 392 47.25 0.35 -11.11
CA ARG A 392 47.84 0.26 -9.77
C ARG A 392 49.32 0.67 -9.78
N ILE A 393 50.10 0.31 -10.80
CA ILE A 393 51.51 0.71 -10.94
C ILE A 393 51.61 2.23 -11.12
N ASN A 394 50.84 2.83 -12.05
CA ASN A 394 50.87 4.29 -12.26
C ASN A 394 50.43 5.09 -11.02
N LYS A 395 49.51 4.54 -10.20
CA LYS A 395 49.09 5.20 -8.95
C LYS A 395 50.18 5.13 -7.87
N ASN A 396 50.93 4.03 -7.80
CA ASN A 396 52.05 3.89 -6.87
C ASN A 396 53.23 4.80 -7.25
N ASP A 397 53.53 4.95 -8.55
CA ASP A 397 54.58 5.87 -9.02
C ASP A 397 54.23 7.34 -8.73
N GLY A 398 52.95 7.70 -8.83
CA GLY A 398 52.45 9.01 -8.42
C GLY A 398 52.61 9.29 -6.92
N ILE A 399 52.42 8.28 -6.05
CA ILE A 399 52.62 8.42 -4.60
C ILE A 399 54.11 8.46 -4.25
N PHE A 400 54.94 7.66 -4.91
CA PHE A 400 56.39 7.62 -4.66
C PHE A 400 57.08 8.92 -5.07
N ASN A 401 56.67 9.53 -6.20
CA ASN A 401 57.17 10.84 -6.63
C ASN A 401 56.69 11.98 -5.72
N LYS A 402 55.47 11.90 -5.16
CA LYS A 402 54.99 12.87 -4.18
C LYS A 402 55.79 12.80 -2.87
N SER A 403 56.17 11.60 -2.43
CA SER A 403 56.97 11.39 -1.21
C SER A 403 58.44 11.80 -1.37
N LYS A 404 59.02 11.65 -2.57
CA LYS A 404 60.38 12.18 -2.86
C LYS A 404 60.42 13.70 -2.89
N ASN A 405 59.39 14.38 -3.41
CA ASN A 405 59.37 15.84 -3.41
C ASN A 405 59.23 16.45 -2.00
N ILE A 406 58.57 15.78 -1.06
CA ILE A 406 58.44 16.25 0.33
C ILE A 406 59.74 16.07 1.14
N LYS A 407 60.67 15.19 0.71
CA LYS A 407 61.97 15.02 1.37
C LYS A 407 63.08 15.94 0.81
N ASN A 408 62.85 16.58 -0.33
CA ASN A 408 63.80 17.49 -0.97
C ASN A 408 63.40 18.97 -0.85
N SER A 409 62.27 19.27 -0.21
CA SER A 409 61.90 20.58 0.33
C SER A 409 62.15 20.61 1.82
#